data_AF-A0A392S899-F1
#
_entry.id   AF-A0A392S899-F1
#
_cell.length_a   1.000
_cell.length_b   1.000
_cell.length_c   1.000
_cell.angle_alpha   90.00
_cell.angle_beta   90.00
_cell.angle_gamma   90.00
#
_symmetry.space_group_name_H-M   'P 1'
#
loop_
_entity.id
_entity.type
_entity.pdbx_description
1 polymer ?
#
loop_
_entity_poly.entity_id
_entity_poly.type
_entity_poly.pdbx_seq_one_letter_code
_entity_poly.pdbx_strand_id
1 'polypeptide(L)' 'MLLCVSEGEARRIMEEVHEGSCGSHIGERSLAGKILRAGFFWLNLHDDTA' A
#
# COMPACT_ATOMS: atom_id res chain seq x y z
N MET A 1 -1.70 13.91 6.63
CA MET A 1 -0.45 13.60 7.35
C MET A 1 -0.18 12.13 7.12
N LEU A 2 1.01 11.75 6.63
CA LEU A 2 1.37 10.34 6.38
C LEU A 2 2.22 9.83 7.54
N LEU A 3 1.95 8.62 8.00
CA LEU A 3 2.73 7.89 8.97
C LEU A 3 3.87 7.17 8.25
N CYS A 4 5.10 7.49 8.62
CA CYS A 4 6.25 6.69 8.22
C CYS A 4 6.21 5.38 8.99
N VAL A 5 6.24 4.26 8.27
CA VAL A 5 6.22 2.92 8.87
C VAL A 5 7.54 2.21 8.61
N SER A 6 7.90 1.30 9.52
CA SER A 6 9.09 0.46 9.36
C SER A 6 8.88 -0.59 8.26
N GLU A 7 9.97 -1.20 7.78
CA GLU A 7 9.92 -2.26 6.75
C GLU A 7 9.04 -3.44 7.15
N GLY A 8 9.07 -3.83 8.43
CA GLY A 8 8.23 -4.90 8.95
C GLY A 8 6.74 -4.57 8.93
N GLU A 9 6.38 -3.32 9.23
CA GLU A 9 5.00 -2.83 9.15
C GLU A 9 4.55 -2.65 7.70
N ALA A 10 5.43 -2.13 6.84
CA ALA A 10 5.18 -1.97 5.41
C ALA A 10 4.78 -3.30 4.75
N ARG A 11 5.52 -4.39 5.04
CA ARG A 11 5.19 -5.73 4.52
C ARG A 11 3.80 -6.19 4.94
N ARG A 12 3.44 -6.02 6.22
CA ARG A 12 2.10 -6.40 6.72
C ARG A 12 1.00 -5.58 6.07
N ILE A 13 1.19 -4.27 5.94
CA ILE A 13 0.23 -3.38 5.26
C ILE A 13 0.07 -3.78 3.79
N MET A 14 1.15 -4.13 3.09
CA MET A 14 1.08 -4.59 1.71
C MET A 14 0.30 -5.90 1.57
N GLU A 15 0.56 -6.88 2.44
CA GLU A 15 -0.16 -8.16 2.48
C GLU A 15 -1.66 -7.93 2.69
N GLU A 16 -2.05 -7.15 3.70
CA GLU A 16 -3.46 -6.84 4.01
C GLU A 16 -4.17 -6.11 2.86
N VAL A 17 -3.51 -5.13 2.23
CA VAL A 17 -4.08 -4.37 1.11
C VAL A 17 -4.15 -5.21 -0.17
N HIS A 18 -3.22 -6.15 -0.37
CA HIS A 18 -3.21 -7.09 -1.49
C HIS A 18 -4.35 -8.10 -1.37
N GLU A 19 -4.51 -8.74 -0.21
CA GLU A 19 -5.59 -9.70 0.06
C GLU A 19 -6.98 -9.06 -0.02
N GLY A 20 -7.12 -7.83 0.48
CA GLY A 20 -8.35 -7.05 0.38
C GLY A 20 -8.68 -6.54 -1.04
N SER A 21 -7.77 -6.69 -2.01
CA SER A 21 -7.95 -6.19 -3.38
C SER A 21 -8.64 -7.19 -4.33
N CYS A 22 -9.13 -8.33 -3.84
CA CYS A 22 -9.72 -9.40 -4.66
C CYS A 22 -11.10 -9.07 -5.27
N GLY A 23 -11.42 -7.79 -5.49
CA GLY A 23 -12.74 -7.36 -5.96
C GLY A 23 -12.65 -6.13 -6.87
N SER A 24 -12.93 -6.36 -8.15
CA SER A 24 -13.33 -5.39 -9.16
C SER A 24 -12.23 -4.81 -10.06
N HIS A 25 -12.28 -5.30 -11.30
CA HIS A 25 -11.63 -4.85 -12.52
C HIS A 25 -12.16 -3.48 -12.98
N ILE A 26 -12.18 -2.48 -12.09
CA ILE A 26 -12.65 -1.12 -12.38
C ILE A 26 -11.68 -0.11 -11.76
N GLY A 27 -10.61 0.16 -12.50
CA GLY A 27 -9.66 1.26 -12.28
C GLY A 27 -8.56 0.93 -11.28
N GLU A 28 -7.44 0.40 -11.78
CA GLU A 28 -6.21 0.15 -11.03
C GLU A 28 -5.64 1.44 -10.42
N ARG A 29 -6.19 1.88 -9.29
CA ARG A 29 -5.45 2.76 -8.41
C ARG A 29 -4.37 1.88 -7.81
N SER A 30 -3.12 2.13 -8.20
CA SER A 30 -1.93 1.41 -7.77
C SER A 30 -1.94 1.13 -6.26
N LEU A 31 -1.30 0.04 -5.85
CA LEU A 31 -1.17 -0.36 -4.46
C LEU A 31 -0.58 0.78 -3.61
N ALA A 32 0.47 1.47 -4.10
CA ALA A 32 0.98 2.72 -3.53
C ALA A 32 -0.13 3.74 -3.24
N GLY A 33 -1.01 3.98 -4.21
CA GLY A 33 -2.10 4.94 -4.06
C GLY A 33 -3.10 4.54 -2.98
N LYS A 34 -3.35 3.24 -2.78
CA LYS A 34 -4.22 2.76 -1.67
C LYS A 34 -3.55 3.01 -0.33
N ILE A 35 -2.26 2.72 -0.21
CA ILE A 35 -1.46 2.88 1.01
C ILE A 35 -1.34 4.35 1.41
N LEU A 36 -1.05 5.24 0.47
CA LEU A 36 -0.98 6.69 0.73
C LEU A 36 -2.34 7.24 1.18
N ARG A 37 -3.46 6.76 0.61
CA ARG A 37 -4.81 7.15 1.05
C ARG A 37 -5.16 6.61 2.44
N ALA A 38 -4.63 5.45 2.81
CA ALA A 38 -4.74 4.90 4.16
C ALA A 38 -3.88 5.66 5.18
N GLY A 39 -3.01 6.56 4.71
CA GLY A 39 -2.20 7.41 5.57
C GLY A 39 -0.81 6.85 5.88
N PHE A 40 -0.35 5.82 5.16
CA PHE A 40 0.95 5.21 5.38
C PHE A 40 1.93 5.57 4.27
N PHE A 41 3.23 5.65 4.60
CA PHE A 41 4.30 5.74 3.62
C PHE A 41 5.60 5.12 4.15
N TRP A 42 6.48 4.74 3.25
CA TRP A 42 7.88 4.41 3.52
C TRP A 42 8.74 4.79 2.31
N LEU A 43 10.06 4.83 2.48
CA LEU A 43 11.01 5.32 1.47
C LEU A 43 10.89 4.59 0.11
N ASN A 44 10.68 3.28 0.15
CA ASN A 44 10.66 2.43 -1.04
C ASN A 44 9.24 2.05 -1.48
N LEU A 45 8.21 2.78 -1.01
CA LEU A 45 6.81 2.45 -1.26
C LEU A 45 6.50 2.22 -2.74
N HIS A 46 7.03 3.06 -3.63
CA HIS A 46 6.78 2.93 -5.05
C HIS A 46 7.42 1.69 -5.67
N ASP A 47 8.62 1.31 -5.22
CA ASP A 47 9.32 0.12 -5.72
C ASP A 47 8.70 -1.17 -5.14
N ASP A 48 8.29 -1.14 -3.87
CA ASP A 48 7.69 -2.29 -3.18
C ASP A 48 6.25 -2.59 -3.64
N THR A 49 5.59 -1.63 -4.29
CA THR A 49 4.18 -1.72 -4.70
C THR A 49 3.96 -1.54 -6.20
N ALA A 50 5.05 -1.57 -6.97
CA ALA A 50 5.07 -1.59 -8.43
C ALA A 50 4.57 -2.93 -9.01
#